data_AF-A0A4R4KR03-F1
#
_entry.id   AF-A0A4R4KR03-F1
#
_cell.length_a   1.000
_cell.length_b   1.000
_cell.length_c   1.000
_cell.angle_alpha   90.00
_cell.angle_beta   90.00
_cell.angle_gamma   90.00
#
_symmetry.space_group_name_H-M   'P 1'
#
loop_
_entity.id
_entity.type
_entity.pdbx_description
1 polymer ?
#
loop_
_entity_poly.entity_id
_entity_poly.type
_entity_poly.pdbx_seq_one_letter_code
_entity_poly.pdbx_strand_id
1 'polypeptide(L)'
;MTDKNLPIHSRLDEGFENRRWTALPLLPHIEYLCVICESGSEPQRIYPKIFKDTPFKSVHGEEIWDRLKSLETLNLLVIERGPSNEVLGFHVHPKLPPLFREQFPSFFTNSHKPQPKGIHKIRIKGPMQDLEDGGSFRLEEPIYLAANTSYHFKITPRIDGSRIISIALISQNLSEE
;
A
#
# COMPACT_ATOMS: atom_id res chain seq x y z
N MET A 1 27.36 -10.98 0.64
CA MET A 1 27.05 -12.05 -0.32
C MET A 1 26.16 -13.05 0.41
N THR A 2 24.89 -13.15 0.04
CA THR A 2 23.93 -14.05 0.68
C THR A 2 24.10 -15.46 0.12
N ASP A 3 24.34 -16.43 1.01
CA ASP A 3 24.55 -17.83 0.64
C ASP A 3 23.22 -18.44 0.15
N LYS A 4 23.13 -18.75 -1.15
CA LYS A 4 21.90 -19.26 -1.79
C LYS A 4 21.56 -20.69 -1.37
N ASN A 5 22.43 -21.35 -0.60
CA ASN A 5 22.26 -22.74 -0.15
C ASN A 5 21.54 -22.86 1.21
N LEU A 6 21.22 -21.76 1.88
CA LEU A 6 20.41 -21.78 3.09
C LEU A 6 18.94 -22.10 2.74
N PRO A 7 18.26 -22.98 3.50
CA PRO A 7 16.83 -23.19 3.37
C PRO A 7 16.08 -21.85 3.39
N ILE A 8 15.03 -21.72 2.57
CA ILE A 8 14.23 -20.48 2.41
C ILE A 8 13.85 -19.89 3.79
N HIS A 9 13.47 -20.75 4.73
CA HIS A 9 13.09 -20.36 6.09
C HIS A 9 14.25 -19.71 6.86
N SER A 10 15.46 -20.27 6.82
CA SER A 10 16.62 -19.74 7.54
C SER A 10 17.04 -18.34 7.07
N ARG A 11 16.90 -18.05 5.76
CA ARG A 11 17.17 -16.71 5.22
C ARG A 11 16.15 -15.69 5.72
N LEU A 12 14.88 -16.07 5.72
CA LEU A 12 13.78 -15.20 6.16
C LEU A 12 13.82 -14.94 7.68
N ASP A 13 14.25 -15.93 8.48
CA ASP A 13 14.44 -15.78 9.92
C ASP A 13 15.52 -14.73 10.23
N GLU A 14 16.67 -14.80 9.56
CA GLU A 14 17.76 -13.82 9.69
C GLU A 14 17.29 -12.40 9.35
N GLY A 15 16.57 -12.25 8.23
CA GLY A 15 16.02 -10.96 7.82
C GLY A 15 14.98 -10.43 8.81
N PHE A 16 14.21 -11.32 9.44
CA PHE A 16 13.16 -10.95 10.38
C PHE A 16 13.69 -10.56 11.76
N GLU A 17 14.60 -11.34 12.34
CA GLU A 17 15.11 -11.15 13.70
C GLU A 17 16.03 -9.93 13.82
N ASN A 18 16.78 -9.60 12.78
CA ASN A 18 17.70 -8.46 12.78
C ASN A 18 17.00 -7.09 12.64
N ARG A 19 15.67 -7.06 12.58
CA ARG A 19 14.89 -5.83 12.38
C ARG A 19 14.16 -5.40 13.64
N ARG A 20 14.24 -4.09 13.93
CA ARG A 20 13.36 -3.43 14.90
C ARG A 20 12.06 -3.03 14.22
N TRP A 21 11.05 -3.87 14.36
CA TRP A 21 9.73 -3.69 13.77
C TRP A 21 8.91 -2.54 14.38
N THR A 22 9.31 -2.01 15.54
CA THR A 22 8.60 -0.93 16.24
C THR A 22 9.05 0.47 15.85
N ALA A 23 10.11 0.61 15.03
CA ALA A 23 10.65 1.89 14.60
C ALA A 23 10.41 2.10 13.10
N LEU A 24 9.38 2.87 12.75
CA LEU A 24 9.19 3.44 11.41
C LEU A 24 9.90 4.79 11.34
N PRO A 25 10.73 5.05 10.31
CA PRO A 25 10.28 5.07 8.90
C PRO A 25 11.36 4.71 7.84
N LEU A 26 11.98 3.51 7.83
CA LEU A 26 13.07 3.21 6.86
C LEU A 26 13.07 1.80 6.25
N LEU A 27 11.92 1.15 6.12
CA LEU A 27 11.81 -0.02 5.26
C LEU A 27 11.41 0.44 3.85
N PRO A 28 12.36 0.57 2.90
CA PRO A 28 12.03 0.95 1.54
C PRO A 28 11.07 -0.09 0.94
N HIS A 29 10.07 0.39 0.23
CA HIS A 29 9.13 -0.45 -0.54
C HIS A 29 8.27 -1.40 0.31
N ILE A 30 7.98 -1.00 1.56
CA ILE A 30 7.12 -1.76 2.48
C ILE A 30 5.75 -2.06 1.89
N GLU A 31 5.24 -1.19 1.03
CA GLU A 31 3.97 -1.36 0.31
C GLU A 31 3.94 -2.66 -0.50
N TYR A 32 5.06 -3.07 -1.11
CA TYR A 32 5.13 -4.31 -1.88
C TYR A 32 5.19 -5.54 -0.99
N LEU A 33 5.90 -5.47 0.14
CA LEU A 33 5.86 -6.54 1.13
C LEU A 33 4.46 -6.74 1.69
N CYS A 34 3.72 -5.66 1.96
CA CYS A 34 2.33 -5.74 2.42
C CYS A 34 1.44 -6.43 1.37
N VAL A 35 1.57 -6.05 0.09
CA VAL A 35 0.83 -6.71 -1.01
C VAL A 35 1.14 -8.20 -1.10
N ILE A 36 2.40 -8.59 -0.94
CA ILE A 36 2.83 -10.00 -0.94
C ILE A 36 2.27 -10.75 0.28
N CYS A 37 2.40 -10.17 1.49
CA CYS A 37 1.85 -10.72 2.72
C CYS A 37 0.33 -10.95 2.64
N GLU A 38 -0.36 -10.08 1.91
CA GLU A 38 -1.80 -10.20 1.70
C GLU A 38 -2.18 -11.24 0.63
N SER A 39 -1.43 -11.28 -0.46
CA SER A 39 -1.81 -12.03 -1.66
C SER A 39 -1.35 -13.50 -1.63
N GLY A 40 -0.48 -13.86 -0.68
CA GLY A 40 0.12 -15.18 -0.59
C GLY A 40 1.36 -15.29 -1.45
N SER A 41 1.78 -16.51 -1.79
CA SER A 41 3.03 -16.76 -2.51
C SER A 41 2.92 -16.73 -4.04
N GLU A 42 1.71 -16.84 -4.59
CA GLU A 42 1.50 -17.06 -6.02
C GLU A 42 1.75 -15.78 -6.87
N PRO A 43 2.66 -15.79 -7.86
CA PRO A 43 2.99 -14.62 -8.68
C PRO A 43 1.77 -14.03 -9.42
N GLN A 44 0.87 -14.89 -9.89
CA GLN A 44 -0.37 -14.50 -10.58
C GLN A 44 -1.31 -13.62 -9.75
N ARG A 45 -1.24 -13.70 -8.42
CA ARG A 45 -2.02 -12.84 -7.51
C ARG A 45 -1.29 -11.54 -7.16
N ILE A 46 0.03 -11.56 -7.19
CA ILE A 46 0.90 -10.46 -6.77
C ILE A 46 1.12 -9.47 -7.91
N TYR A 47 1.44 -9.96 -9.12
CA TYR A 47 1.81 -9.11 -10.25
C TYR A 47 0.76 -8.06 -10.61
N PRO A 48 -0.55 -8.38 -10.73
CA PRO A 48 -1.54 -7.37 -11.05
C PRO A 48 -1.59 -6.23 -10.02
N LYS A 49 -1.33 -6.53 -8.74
CA LYS A 49 -1.38 -5.55 -7.65
C LYS A 49 -0.15 -4.66 -7.57
N ILE A 50 1.03 -5.25 -7.80
CA ILE A 50 2.31 -4.52 -7.74
C ILE A 50 2.54 -3.73 -9.03
N PHE A 51 2.34 -4.35 -10.19
CA PHE A 51 2.65 -3.75 -11.48
C PHE A 51 1.51 -2.90 -12.06
N LYS A 52 0.25 -3.14 -11.68
CA LYS A 52 -0.92 -2.34 -12.12
C LYS A 52 -0.90 -2.07 -13.63
N ASP A 53 -0.85 -3.14 -14.42
CA ASP A 53 -0.77 -3.10 -15.89
C ASP A 53 0.52 -2.53 -16.49
N THR A 54 1.50 -2.15 -15.66
CA THR A 54 2.84 -1.73 -16.12
C THR A 54 3.58 -2.92 -16.73
N PRO A 55 4.03 -2.85 -18.00
CA PRO A 55 4.82 -3.91 -18.61
C PRO A 55 6.17 -4.07 -17.89
N PHE A 56 6.57 -5.33 -17.62
CA PHE A 56 7.84 -5.65 -16.96
C PHE A 56 9.09 -5.04 -17.64
N LYS A 57 9.07 -4.95 -18.98
CA LYS A 57 10.20 -4.43 -19.78
C LYS A 57 10.18 -2.91 -19.96
N SER A 58 9.24 -2.21 -19.33
CA SER A 58 9.25 -0.75 -19.32
C SER A 58 10.21 -0.24 -18.25
N VAL A 59 10.71 1.00 -18.38
CA VAL A 59 11.56 1.64 -17.36
C VAL A 59 10.91 1.55 -15.98
N HIS A 60 9.61 1.84 -15.89
CA HIS A 60 8.89 1.77 -14.62
C HIS A 60 8.71 0.32 -14.10
N GLY A 61 8.52 -0.65 -15.00
CA GLY A 61 8.48 -2.07 -14.64
C GLY A 61 9.82 -2.57 -14.08
N GLU A 62 10.93 -2.13 -14.65
CA GLU A 62 12.28 -2.42 -14.15
C GLU A 62 12.52 -1.78 -12.78
N GLU A 63 12.09 -0.53 -12.57
CA GLU A 63 12.15 0.13 -11.25
C GLU A 63 11.38 -0.67 -10.20
N ILE A 64 10.15 -1.09 -10.49
CA ILE A 64 9.35 -1.92 -9.59
C ILE A 64 10.09 -3.24 -9.27
N TRP A 65 10.72 -3.84 -10.27
CA TRP A 65 11.46 -5.08 -10.08
C TRP A 65 12.70 -4.91 -9.21
N ASP A 66 13.44 -3.83 -9.39
CA ASP A 66 14.62 -3.55 -8.58
C ASP A 66 14.25 -3.25 -7.13
N ARG A 67 13.09 -2.63 -6.89
CA ARG A 67 12.52 -2.49 -5.55
C ARG A 67 12.24 -3.86 -4.90
N LEU A 68 11.67 -4.82 -5.63
CA LEU A 68 11.48 -6.20 -5.14
C LEU A 68 12.82 -6.91 -4.84
N LYS A 69 13.84 -6.74 -5.69
CA LYS A 69 15.19 -7.29 -5.43
C LYS A 69 15.85 -6.66 -4.21
N SER A 70 15.60 -5.38 -3.92
CA SER A 70 16.13 -4.75 -2.72
C SER A 70 15.56 -5.42 -1.46
N LEU A 71 14.26 -5.74 -1.44
CA LEU A 71 13.62 -6.49 -0.37
C LEU A 71 14.20 -7.91 -0.22
N GLU A 72 14.54 -8.55 -1.34
CA GLU A 72 15.22 -9.85 -1.36
C GLU A 72 16.66 -9.78 -0.81
N THR A 73 17.39 -8.71 -1.14
CA THR A 73 18.74 -8.45 -0.62
C THR A 73 18.73 -8.24 0.89
N LEU A 74 17.62 -7.69 1.41
CA LEU A 74 17.38 -7.48 2.83
C LEU A 74 16.89 -8.74 3.56
N ASN A 75 16.78 -9.88 2.87
CA ASN A 75 16.24 -11.14 3.41
C ASN A 75 14.81 -11.02 3.97
N LEU A 76 14.03 -10.04 3.51
CA LEU A 76 12.63 -9.88 3.89
C LEU A 76 11.67 -10.58 2.92
N LEU A 77 12.19 -10.89 1.74
CA LEU A 77 11.52 -11.56 0.65
C LEU A 77 12.47 -12.61 0.08
N VAL A 78 11.96 -13.76 -0.32
CA VAL A 78 12.67 -14.68 -1.19
C VAL A 78 11.84 -14.85 -2.46
N ILE A 79 12.47 -14.61 -3.62
CA ILE A 79 11.83 -14.80 -4.92
C ILE A 79 12.26 -16.17 -5.42
N GLU A 80 11.37 -17.16 -5.31
CA GLU A 80 11.61 -18.51 -5.81
C GLU A 80 11.60 -18.51 -7.33
N ARG A 81 12.65 -19.10 -7.92
CA ARG A 81 12.82 -19.17 -9.37
C ARG A 81 12.97 -20.60 -9.83
N GLY A 82 12.37 -20.90 -10.97
CA GLY A 82 12.50 -22.17 -11.65
C GLY A 82 13.79 -22.28 -12.46
N PRO A 83 14.01 -23.45 -13.09
CA PRO A 83 15.21 -23.72 -13.89
C PRO A 83 15.40 -22.77 -15.07
N SER A 84 14.32 -22.18 -15.59
CA SER A 84 14.34 -21.22 -16.71
C SER A 84 14.34 -19.77 -16.24
N ASN A 85 14.64 -19.53 -14.95
CA ASN A 85 14.66 -18.22 -14.30
C ASN A 85 13.28 -17.53 -14.21
N GLU A 86 12.20 -18.27 -14.50
CA GLU A 86 10.82 -17.87 -14.25
C GLU A 86 10.56 -17.78 -12.74
N VAL A 87 9.70 -16.85 -12.32
CA VAL A 87 9.35 -16.71 -10.91
C VAL A 87 8.22 -17.66 -10.59
N LEU A 88 8.46 -18.56 -9.64
CA LEU A 88 7.51 -19.57 -9.18
C LEU A 88 6.72 -19.10 -7.96
N GLY A 89 7.34 -18.28 -7.10
CA GLY A 89 6.71 -17.84 -5.87
C GLY A 89 7.44 -16.73 -5.14
N PHE A 90 6.72 -16.08 -4.23
CA PHE A 90 7.23 -15.07 -3.31
C PHE A 90 7.05 -15.57 -1.88
N HIS A 91 8.13 -15.57 -1.11
CA HIS A 91 8.12 -16.08 0.26
C HIS A 91 8.52 -15.00 1.24
N VAL A 92 7.76 -14.87 2.31
CA VAL A 92 8.00 -13.93 3.42
C VAL A 92 7.98 -14.70 4.73
N HIS A 93 8.63 -14.15 5.75
CA HIS A 93 8.64 -14.76 7.07
C HIS A 93 7.21 -14.90 7.63
N PRO A 94 6.81 -16.04 8.24
CA PRO A 94 5.42 -16.29 8.67
C PRO A 94 4.85 -15.30 9.69
N LYS A 95 5.72 -14.62 10.47
CA LYS A 95 5.31 -13.59 11.43
C LYS A 95 5.08 -12.21 10.78
N LEU A 96 5.49 -11.98 9.53
CA LEU A 96 5.30 -10.70 8.84
C LEU A 96 3.82 -10.38 8.59
N PRO A 97 2.99 -11.28 8.03
CA PRO A 97 1.59 -10.96 7.77
C PRO A 97 0.79 -10.49 8.99
N PRO A 98 0.79 -11.17 10.15
CA PRO A 98 0.06 -10.67 11.32
C PRO A 98 0.63 -9.35 11.86
N LEU A 99 1.97 -9.22 11.92
CA LEU A 99 2.65 -8.00 12.35
C LEU A 99 2.30 -6.80 11.46
N PHE A 100 2.33 -6.99 10.14
CA PHE A 100 2.06 -5.91 9.19
C PHE A 100 0.59 -5.52 9.15
N ARG A 101 -0.33 -6.46 9.37
CA ARG A 101 -1.75 -6.11 9.53
C ARG A 101 -2.01 -5.26 10.77
N GLU A 102 -1.28 -5.50 11.85
CA GLU A 102 -1.39 -4.73 13.08
C GLU A 102 -0.76 -3.33 12.93
N GLN A 103 0.45 -3.26 12.37
CA GLN A 103 1.20 -2.00 12.27
C GLN A 103 0.80 -1.14 11.07
N PHE A 104 0.39 -1.77 9.97
CA PHE A 104 0.05 -1.10 8.71
C PHE A 104 -1.27 -1.58 8.13
N PRO A 105 -2.38 -1.51 8.88
CA PRO A 105 -3.68 -1.98 8.40
C PRO A 105 -4.10 -1.31 7.08
N SER A 106 -3.59 -0.10 6.81
CA SER A 106 -3.89 0.69 5.60
C SER A 106 -3.27 0.15 4.30
N PHE A 107 -2.26 -0.71 4.36
CA PHE A 107 -1.66 -1.29 3.14
C PHE A 107 -2.30 -2.60 2.70
N PHE A 108 -3.24 -3.16 3.47
CA PHE A 108 -3.90 -4.43 3.17
C PHE A 108 -5.28 -4.16 2.55
N THR A 109 -5.44 -4.52 1.27
CA THR A 109 -6.67 -4.36 0.46
C THR A 109 -7.89 -5.10 1.01
N ASN A 110 -7.74 -6.20 1.73
CA ASN A 110 -8.83 -6.98 2.33
C ASN A 110 -9.30 -6.42 3.69
N SER A 111 -8.46 -5.65 4.39
CA SER A 111 -8.91 -4.77 5.50
C SER A 111 -9.55 -3.49 4.98
N HIS A 112 -9.37 -3.18 3.69
CA HIS A 112 -10.07 -2.14 2.96
C HIS A 112 -11.16 -2.70 2.08
N LYS A 113 -12.14 -3.38 2.71
CA LYS A 113 -13.47 -3.40 2.11
C LYS A 113 -13.89 -1.94 1.88
N PRO A 114 -14.48 -1.57 0.73
CA PRO A 114 -15.14 -0.28 0.62
C PRO A 114 -16.18 -0.20 1.74
N GLN A 115 -15.92 0.60 2.76
CA GLN A 115 -16.93 0.88 3.78
C GLN A 115 -17.93 1.91 3.25
N PRO A 116 -19.20 1.75 3.66
CA PRO A 116 -20.33 1.58 2.77
C PRO A 116 -21.01 2.90 2.39
N LYS A 117 -21.97 2.80 1.44
CA LYS A 117 -22.99 3.80 1.05
C LYS A 117 -23.17 4.93 2.07
N GLY A 118 -22.66 6.12 1.76
CA GLY A 118 -22.80 7.31 2.61
C GLY A 118 -21.79 8.41 2.28
N ILE A 119 -21.88 9.52 3.01
CA ILE A 119 -20.98 10.68 2.89
C ILE A 119 -19.77 10.46 3.81
N HIS A 120 -18.56 10.37 3.24
CA HIS A 120 -17.30 10.30 4.00
C HIS A 120 -16.80 11.68 4.35
N LYS A 121 -16.58 11.96 5.64
CA LYS A 121 -16.13 13.26 6.15
C LYS A 121 -14.69 13.20 6.64
N ILE A 122 -13.86 14.10 6.12
CA ILE A 122 -12.43 14.18 6.43
C ILE A 122 -12.14 15.54 7.04
N ARG A 123 -11.53 15.58 8.22
CA ARG A 123 -11.10 16.84 8.83
C ARG A 123 -9.69 17.19 8.38
N ILE A 124 -9.50 18.44 7.94
CA ILE A 124 -8.20 18.99 7.55
C ILE A 124 -7.90 20.20 8.41
N LYS A 125 -6.66 20.30 8.89
CA LYS A 125 -6.12 21.49 9.57
C LYS A 125 -5.15 22.20 8.62
N GLY A 126 -5.39 23.48 8.33
CA GLY A 126 -4.49 24.28 7.49
C GLY A 126 -4.98 25.71 7.29
N PRO A 127 -4.08 26.65 6.93
CA PRO A 127 -4.42 28.07 6.74
C PRO A 127 -5.49 28.28 5.65
N MET A 128 -6.18 29.43 5.71
CA MET A 128 -7.37 29.75 4.90
C MET A 128 -7.09 29.88 3.39
N GLN A 129 -5.84 30.12 2.99
CA GLN A 129 -5.49 30.49 1.62
C GLN A 129 -5.55 29.29 0.66
N ASP A 130 -6.31 29.46 -0.41
CA ASP A 130 -6.27 28.73 -1.69
C ASP A 130 -6.95 27.36 -1.77
N LEU A 131 -8.26 27.27 -1.54
CA LEU A 131 -9.06 26.18 -2.16
C LEU A 131 -10.06 26.69 -3.22
N GLU A 132 -10.16 28.01 -3.41
CA GLU A 132 -10.97 28.60 -4.49
C GLU A 132 -10.25 28.51 -5.86
N ASP A 133 -8.91 28.48 -5.86
CA ASP A 133 -8.04 28.47 -7.07
C ASP A 133 -7.13 27.22 -7.20
N GLY A 134 -7.48 26.09 -6.57
CA GLY A 134 -6.76 24.83 -6.78
C GLY A 134 -5.50 24.62 -5.92
N GLY A 135 -5.56 24.90 -4.63
CA GLY A 135 -4.51 24.49 -3.70
C GLY A 135 -4.50 22.99 -3.39
N SER A 136 -3.36 22.53 -2.87
CA SER A 136 -3.14 21.13 -2.47
C SER A 136 -3.20 20.99 -0.94
N PHE A 137 -3.87 19.96 -0.45
CA PHE A 137 -3.86 19.57 0.96
C PHE A 137 -3.36 18.13 1.12
N ARG A 138 -2.80 17.81 2.29
CA ARG A 138 -2.37 16.44 2.62
C ARG A 138 -3.35 15.84 3.62
N LEU A 139 -3.85 14.65 3.30
CA LEU A 139 -4.62 13.85 4.24
C LEU A 139 -3.68 13.19 5.26
N GLU A 140 -4.10 13.12 6.53
CA GLU A 140 -3.40 12.33 7.55
C GLU A 140 -3.48 10.83 7.23
N GLU A 141 -4.58 10.39 6.60
CA GLU A 141 -4.78 9.02 6.12
C GLU A 141 -5.24 8.99 4.65
N PRO A 142 -4.70 8.10 3.80
CA PRO A 142 -5.14 7.98 2.41
C PRO A 142 -6.58 7.44 2.34
N ILE A 143 -7.36 7.96 1.39
CA ILE A 143 -8.72 7.50 1.11
C ILE A 143 -8.74 6.79 -0.22
N TYR A 144 -9.25 5.56 -0.20
CA TYR A 144 -9.30 4.68 -1.36
C TYR A 144 -10.70 4.75 -1.98
N LEU A 145 -10.81 5.49 -3.08
CA LEU A 145 -12.01 5.55 -3.90
C LEU A 145 -11.99 4.43 -4.95
N ALA A 146 -13.16 3.86 -5.26
CA ALA A 146 -13.27 2.88 -6.33
C ALA A 146 -12.87 3.52 -7.68
N ALA A 147 -12.04 2.81 -8.45
CA ALA A 147 -11.62 3.25 -9.78
C ALA A 147 -12.82 3.41 -10.72
N ASN A 148 -12.70 4.32 -11.70
CA ASN A 148 -13.73 4.60 -12.70
C ASN A 148 -15.13 4.93 -12.12
N THR A 149 -15.17 5.41 -10.88
CA THR A 149 -16.40 5.78 -10.17
C THR A 149 -16.40 7.28 -9.94
N SER A 150 -17.51 7.94 -10.27
CA SER A 150 -17.64 9.38 -10.08
C SER A 150 -18.18 9.71 -8.69
N TYR A 151 -17.62 10.75 -8.07
CA TYR A 151 -17.97 11.21 -6.73
C TYR A 151 -18.27 12.71 -6.73
N HIS A 152 -19.21 13.14 -5.89
CA HIS A 152 -19.30 14.52 -5.46
C HIS A 152 -18.36 14.75 -4.28
N PHE A 153 -17.77 15.95 -4.21
CA PHE A 153 -17.10 16.41 -3.01
C PHE A 153 -17.56 17.82 -2.63
N LYS A 154 -17.60 18.10 -1.32
CA LYS A 154 -17.91 19.43 -0.76
C LYS A 154 -16.91 19.72 0.35
N ILE A 155 -16.40 20.95 0.39
CA ILE A 155 -15.52 21.41 1.46
C ILE A 155 -16.30 22.40 2.33
N THR A 156 -16.47 22.07 3.61
CA THR A 156 -17.20 22.89 4.57
C THR A 156 -16.22 23.45 5.61
N PRO A 157 -16.07 24.78 5.73
CA PRO A 157 -15.26 25.38 6.78
C PRO A 157 -15.93 25.21 8.16
N ARG A 158 -15.12 25.13 9.22
CA ARG A 158 -15.57 25.11 10.62
C ARG A 158 -15.08 26.36 11.36
N ILE A 159 -15.76 26.66 12.46
CA ILE A 159 -15.50 27.83 13.33
C ILE A 159 -14.07 27.78 13.92
N ASP A 160 -13.53 26.59 14.14
CA ASP A 160 -12.18 26.37 14.70
C ASP A 160 -11.04 26.44 13.67
N GLY A 161 -11.33 26.90 12.44
CA GLY A 161 -10.38 26.99 11.34
C GLY A 161 -10.07 25.66 10.66
N SER A 162 -10.65 24.54 11.11
CA SER A 162 -10.57 23.27 10.38
C SER A 162 -11.56 23.23 9.22
N ARG A 163 -11.32 22.32 8.26
CA ARG A 163 -12.20 22.08 7.11
C ARG A 163 -12.70 20.65 7.16
N ILE A 164 -13.91 20.41 6.67
CA ILE A 164 -14.44 19.08 6.42
C ILE A 164 -14.58 18.87 4.92
N ILE A 165 -13.92 17.86 4.37
CA ILE A 165 -14.20 17.37 3.03
C ILE A 165 -15.22 16.24 3.15
N SER A 166 -16.39 16.45 2.57
CA SER A 166 -17.43 15.45 2.39
C SER A 166 -17.31 14.85 1.00
N ILE A 167 -17.11 13.54 0.87
CA ILE A 167 -17.07 12.81 -0.41
C ILE A 167 -18.25 11.84 -0.46
N ALA A 168 -19.04 11.85 -1.53
CA ALA A 168 -20.16 10.94 -1.73
C ALA A 168 -20.20 10.42 -3.17
N LEU A 169 -20.78 9.24 -3.39
CA LEU A 169 -21.06 8.77 -4.75
C LEU A 169 -22.04 9.71 -5.44
N ILE A 170 -21.92 9.93 -6.75
CA ILE A 170 -22.85 10.82 -7.48
C ILE A 170 -24.32 10.37 -7.38
N SER A 171 -24.59 9.09 -7.09
CA SER A 171 -25.93 8.61 -6.79
C SER A 171 -26.52 9.11 -5.46
N GLN A 172 -25.75 9.88 -4.68
CA GLN A 172 -26.13 10.44 -3.37
C GLN A 172 -25.98 11.96 -3.41
N ASN A 173 -27.05 12.68 -3.07
CA ASN A 173 -27.03 14.14 -2.96
C ASN A 173 -26.26 14.57 -1.69
N LEU A 174 -25.32 15.52 -1.83
CA LEU A 174 -24.60 16.14 -0.70
C LEU A 174 -25.43 17.23 0.02
N SER A 175 -26.70 17.39 -0.35
CA SER A 175 -27.58 18.48 0.05
C SER A 175 -28.39 18.22 1.32
N GLU A 176 -28.33 17.01 1.89
CA GLU A 176 -29.19 16.58 3.02
C GLU A 176 -28.60 16.81 4.43
N GLU A 177 -27.59 17.69 4.57
CA GLU A 177 -27.05 18.10 5.89
C GLU A 177 -26.88 19.61 6.04
#